data_AF-A0A7J6UNY2-F1
#
_entry.id   AF-A0A7J6UNY2-F1
#
_cell.length_a   1.000
_cell.length_b   1.000
_cell.length_c   1.000
_cell.angle_alpha   90.00
_cell.angle_beta   90.00
_cell.angle_gamma   90.00
#
_symmetry.space_group_name_H-M   'P 1'
#
loop_
_entity.id
_entity.type
_entity.pdbx_description
1 polymer ?
#
loop_
_entity_poly.entity_id
_entity_poly.type
_entity_poly.pdbx_seq_one_letter_code
_entity_poly.pdbx_strand_id
1 'polypeptide(L)'
;MVGLSSYVDDLCNSFHITEPSSLTWAHAVDSQAELEAADAMFYESDAGALSEDGRVIMCHFPTQITSDLYLDELLSAVEKRETGLKIDIKLEKLVAPIGDLLSRVKLGVPVWWNADVFGKKKLPLEALADVATKDTVLSLGYIGTSFGEAERKDIIKQLTDSVSRKLTPCRRV
;
A
#
# COMPACT_ATOMS: atom_id res chain seq x y z
N MET A 1 -17.87 8.57 6.74
CA MET A 1 -17.16 8.70 5.45
C MET A 1 -16.16 9.81 5.66
N VAL A 2 -14.90 9.47 5.92
CA VAL A 2 -13.82 10.46 5.99
C VAL A 2 -13.58 10.86 4.53
N GLY A 3 -13.84 12.12 4.18
CA GLY A 3 -13.71 12.57 2.80
C GLY A 3 -12.23 12.58 2.37
N LEU A 4 -11.96 12.50 1.06
CA LEU A 4 -10.60 12.63 0.53
C LEU A 4 -9.92 13.92 1.03
N SER A 5 -10.69 15.00 1.22
CA SER A 5 -10.22 16.26 1.80
C SER A 5 -9.62 16.06 3.19
N SER A 6 -10.34 15.41 4.11
CA SER A 6 -9.86 15.18 5.48
C SER A 6 -8.60 14.31 5.51
N TYR A 7 -8.45 13.36 4.60
CA TYR A 7 -7.24 12.55 4.52
C TYR A 7 -6.01 13.37 4.09
N VAL A 8 -6.17 14.23 3.09
CA VAL A 8 -5.09 15.14 2.65
C VAL A 8 -4.71 16.09 3.78
N ASP A 9 -5.70 16.64 4.48
CA ASP A 9 -5.47 17.53 5.62
C ASP A 9 -4.74 16.79 6.76
N ASP A 10 -5.17 15.56 7.11
CA ASP A 10 -4.54 14.73 8.14
C ASP A 10 -3.09 14.36 7.78
N LEU A 11 -2.83 14.04 6.51
CA LEU A 11 -1.49 13.76 5.98
C LEU A 11 -0.58 14.99 6.09
N CYS A 12 -1.08 16.13 5.60
CA CYS A 12 -0.37 17.40 5.68
C CYS A 12 -0.05 17.78 7.13
N ASN A 13 -1.02 17.62 8.04
CA ASN A 13 -0.86 17.87 9.46
C ASN A 13 0.18 16.94 10.10
N SER A 14 0.17 15.65 9.76
CA SER A 14 1.10 14.66 10.31
C SER A 14 2.56 14.98 9.97
N PHE A 15 2.81 15.51 8.77
CA PHE A 15 4.15 15.88 8.30
C PHE A 15 4.46 17.38 8.43
N HIS A 16 3.57 18.18 9.01
CA HIS A 16 3.71 19.63 9.14
C HIS A 16 3.98 20.34 7.81
N ILE A 17 3.32 19.90 6.74
CA ILE A 17 3.39 20.47 5.38
C ILE A 17 2.06 21.11 5.00
N THR A 18 2.09 22.05 4.05
CA THR A 18 0.88 22.75 3.59
C THR A 18 0.23 22.11 2.37
N GLU A 19 0.99 21.31 1.63
CA GLU A 19 0.56 20.68 0.39
C GLU A 19 1.22 19.30 0.24
N PRO A 20 0.51 18.28 -0.26
CA PRO A 20 1.07 16.93 -0.44
C PRO A 20 2.29 16.87 -1.35
N SER A 21 2.43 17.81 -2.29
CA SER A 21 3.60 17.97 -3.17
C SER A 21 4.90 18.28 -2.42
N SER A 22 4.81 18.72 -1.16
CA SER A 22 5.98 18.97 -0.31
C SER A 22 6.54 17.73 0.37
N LEU A 23 5.88 16.56 0.24
CA LEU A 23 6.41 15.31 0.75
C LEU A 23 7.76 14.98 0.10
N THR A 24 8.76 14.69 0.92
CA THR A 24 10.04 14.14 0.46
C THR A 24 9.98 12.61 0.47
N TRP A 25 10.67 12.00 -0.50
CA TRP A 25 10.57 10.58 -0.78
C TRP A 25 11.96 9.94 -0.83
N ALA A 26 12.14 8.84 -0.10
CA ALA A 26 13.20 7.87 -0.36
C ALA A 26 12.57 6.71 -1.15
N HIS A 27 13.14 6.38 -2.31
CA HIS A 27 12.62 5.36 -3.21
C HIS A 27 13.48 4.10 -3.13
N ALA A 28 12.88 2.95 -3.44
CA ALA A 28 13.53 1.65 -3.41
C ALA A 28 14.24 1.37 -2.07
N VAL A 29 13.54 1.60 -0.95
CA VAL A 29 14.04 1.29 0.39
C VAL A 29 13.88 -0.21 0.67
N ASP A 30 14.60 -1.03 -0.10
CA ASP A 30 14.35 -2.48 -0.21
C ASP A 30 15.33 -3.33 0.60
N SER A 31 16.37 -2.74 1.18
CA SER A 31 17.39 -3.41 1.99
C SER A 31 17.66 -2.68 3.31
N GLN A 32 18.31 -3.36 4.26
CA GLN A 32 18.71 -2.72 5.53
C GLN A 32 19.66 -1.55 5.28
N ALA A 33 20.55 -1.67 4.30
CA ALA A 33 21.48 -0.61 3.93
C ALA A 33 20.74 0.64 3.41
N GLU A 34 19.73 0.46 2.56
CA GLU A 34 18.90 1.57 2.05
C GLU A 34 18.04 2.17 3.17
N LEU A 35 17.47 1.35 4.05
CA LEU A 35 16.70 1.80 5.22
C LEU A 35 17.56 2.65 6.17
N GLU A 36 18.81 2.25 6.43
CA GLU A 36 19.73 3.01 7.26
C GLU A 36 20.15 4.34 6.61
N ALA A 37 20.25 4.38 5.27
CA ALA A 37 20.60 5.60 4.54
C ALA A 37 19.42 6.54 4.26
N ALA A 38 18.18 6.06 4.38
CA ALA A 38 16.98 6.81 4.01
C ALA A 38 16.66 7.94 5.00
N ASP A 39 16.58 9.17 4.49
CA ASP A 39 16.16 10.38 5.22
C ASP A 39 15.11 11.12 4.38
N ALA A 40 13.83 10.84 4.67
CA ALA A 40 12.68 11.38 3.95
C ALA A 40 11.41 11.24 4.80
N MET A 41 10.37 12.02 4.46
CA MET A 41 9.04 11.93 5.11
C MET A 41 8.28 10.65 4.74
N PHE A 42 8.53 10.12 3.54
CA PHE A 42 7.88 8.93 3.02
C PHE A 42 8.92 7.99 2.40
N TYR A 43 8.80 6.71 2.69
CA TYR A 43 9.56 5.67 2.02
C TYR A 43 8.67 4.97 0.99
N GLU A 44 9.27 4.62 -0.15
CA GLU A 44 8.69 3.72 -1.13
C GLU A 44 9.57 2.47 -1.19
N SER A 45 8.94 1.30 -1.12
CA SER A 45 9.64 0.02 -1.12
C SER A 45 8.81 -1.07 -1.80
N ASP A 46 9.51 -1.91 -2.57
CA ASP A 46 8.96 -2.96 -3.38
C ASP A 46 8.71 -4.23 -2.58
N ALA A 47 7.49 -4.77 -2.58
CA ALA A 47 7.21 -6.11 -2.08
C ALA A 47 7.26 -7.11 -3.24
N GLY A 48 8.35 -7.89 -3.31
CA GLY A 48 8.66 -8.71 -4.49
C GLY A 48 8.67 -10.21 -4.29
N ALA A 49 8.84 -10.71 -3.07
CA ALA A 49 8.93 -12.13 -2.81
C ALA A 49 8.34 -12.54 -1.45
N LEU A 50 8.18 -13.85 -1.26
CA LEU A 50 7.78 -14.47 -0.01
C LEU A 50 8.88 -15.44 0.39
N SER A 51 9.38 -15.33 1.62
CA SER A 51 10.32 -16.30 2.17
C SER A 51 9.64 -17.64 2.47
N GLU A 52 10.46 -18.66 2.76
CA GLU A 52 9.97 -20.01 3.07
C GLU A 52 9.10 -20.05 4.34
N ASP A 53 9.35 -19.17 5.30
CA ASP A 53 8.57 -19.00 6.53
C ASP A 53 7.36 -18.07 6.37
N GLY A 54 7.09 -17.58 5.15
CA GLY A 54 5.90 -16.79 4.83
C GLY A 54 6.02 -15.29 5.10
N ARG A 55 7.22 -14.75 5.32
CA ARG A 55 7.46 -13.31 5.46
C ARG A 55 7.58 -12.66 4.08
N VAL A 56 7.13 -11.41 3.98
CA VAL A 56 7.21 -10.62 2.74
C VAL A 56 8.60 -10.00 2.65
N ILE A 57 9.33 -10.33 1.59
CA ILE A 57 10.68 -9.82 1.31
C ILE A 57 10.54 -8.52 0.52
N MET A 58 11.22 -7.46 0.98
CA MET A 58 11.29 -6.19 0.27
C MET A 58 12.34 -6.32 -0.83
N CYS A 59 11.95 -6.33 -2.10
CA CYS A 59 12.85 -6.44 -3.24
C CYS A 59 12.16 -6.12 -4.56
N HIS A 60 12.91 -5.59 -5.52
CA HIS A 60 12.39 -5.30 -6.86
C HIS A 60 12.23 -6.55 -7.75
N PHE A 61 11.08 -7.22 -7.70
CA PHE A 61 10.76 -8.32 -8.63
C PHE A 61 10.51 -7.80 -10.07
N PRO A 62 10.93 -8.50 -11.14
CA PRO A 62 11.58 -9.82 -11.17
C PRO A 62 13.11 -9.80 -11.15
N THR A 63 13.75 -8.62 -11.13
CA THR A 63 15.21 -8.53 -11.22
C THR A 63 15.90 -8.95 -9.91
N GLN A 64 15.19 -8.86 -8.79
CA GLN A 64 15.62 -9.29 -7.47
C GLN A 64 14.51 -10.08 -6.78
N ILE A 65 14.89 -11.15 -6.07
CA ILE A 65 13.97 -12.03 -5.34
C ILE A 65 14.42 -12.29 -3.89
N THR A 66 15.48 -11.60 -3.47
CA THR A 66 16.12 -11.73 -2.15
C THR A 66 16.53 -10.36 -1.67
N SER A 67 16.37 -10.12 -0.38
CA SER A 67 16.90 -8.97 0.34
C SER A 67 17.11 -9.35 1.82
N ASP A 68 17.83 -8.52 2.56
CA ASP A 68 17.99 -8.61 4.01
C ASP A 68 16.94 -7.81 4.79
N LEU A 69 15.94 -7.24 4.11
CA LEU A 69 14.83 -6.51 4.71
C LEU A 69 13.48 -7.20 4.43
N TYR A 70 12.69 -7.36 5.50
CA TYR A 70 11.32 -7.86 5.44
C TYR A 70 10.30 -6.76 5.76
N LEU A 71 9.06 -6.94 5.30
CA LEU A 71 8.01 -5.94 5.51
C LEU A 71 7.72 -5.67 6.99
N ASP A 72 7.70 -6.69 7.84
CA ASP A 72 7.46 -6.54 9.28
C ASP A 72 8.55 -5.71 9.99
N GLU A 73 9.81 -5.88 9.57
CA GLU A 73 10.95 -5.07 10.01
C GLU A 73 10.82 -3.62 9.53
N LEU A 74 10.50 -3.43 8.24
CA LEU A 74 10.28 -2.11 7.67
C LEU A 74 9.14 -1.37 8.37
N LEU A 75 8.00 -2.03 8.62
CA LEU A 75 6.87 -1.46 9.35
C LEU A 75 7.27 -1.01 10.77
N SER A 76 8.09 -1.80 11.45
CA SER A 76 8.61 -1.45 12.77
C SER A 76 9.54 -0.23 12.71
N ALA A 77 10.35 -0.13 11.66
CA ALA A 77 11.28 0.99 11.46
C ALA A 77 10.55 2.30 11.13
N VAL A 78 9.59 2.27 10.21
CA VAL A 78 8.85 3.49 9.81
C VAL A 78 7.98 4.03 10.94
N GLU A 79 7.39 3.16 11.76
CA GLU A 79 6.66 3.57 12.97
C GLU A 79 7.62 4.29 13.95
N LYS A 80 8.79 3.70 14.21
CA LYS A 80 9.80 4.30 15.11
C LYS A 80 10.34 5.63 14.60
N ARG A 81 10.42 5.80 13.28
CA ARG A 81 10.93 7.01 12.61
C ARG A 81 9.84 8.03 12.29
N GLU A 82 8.58 7.77 12.66
CA GLU A 82 7.42 8.60 12.31
C GLU A 82 7.35 8.89 10.80
N THR A 83 7.76 7.91 10.00
CA THR A 83 7.89 8.01 8.54
C THR A 83 6.73 7.31 7.86
N GLY A 84 6.17 7.91 6.81
CA GLY A 84 5.14 7.25 6.01
C GLY A 84 5.72 6.16 5.11
N LEU A 85 4.91 5.19 4.72
CA LEU A 85 5.35 4.07 3.87
C LEU A 85 4.41 3.85 2.69
N LYS A 86 4.96 3.74 1.48
CA LYS A 86 4.29 3.26 0.28
C LYS A 86 4.86 1.87 -0.04
N ILE A 87 4.01 0.86 0.06
CA ILE A 87 4.36 -0.51 -0.32
C ILE A 87 3.99 -0.68 -1.79
N ASP A 88 4.97 -0.94 -2.65
CA ASP A 88 4.75 -1.23 -4.07
C ASP A 88 4.70 -2.74 -4.32
N ILE A 89 3.49 -3.27 -4.48
CA ILE A 89 3.26 -4.72 -4.55
C ILE A 89 3.53 -5.24 -5.95
N LYS A 90 4.63 -5.99 -6.15
CA LYS A 90 5.01 -6.52 -7.47
C LYS A 90 4.30 -7.82 -7.86
N LEU A 91 3.75 -8.57 -6.89
CA LEU A 91 3.16 -9.89 -7.11
C LEU A 91 1.79 -10.07 -6.43
N GLU A 92 0.83 -10.65 -7.15
CA GLU A 92 -0.54 -10.91 -6.66
C GLU A 92 -0.58 -11.71 -5.37
N LYS A 93 0.24 -12.77 -5.30
CA LYS A 93 0.31 -13.67 -4.16
C LYS A 93 0.74 -12.99 -2.85
N LEU A 94 1.25 -11.75 -2.91
CA LEU A 94 1.67 -10.99 -1.74
C LEU A 94 0.54 -10.13 -1.15
N VAL A 95 -0.53 -9.88 -1.90
CA VAL A 95 -1.66 -9.05 -1.44
C VAL A 95 -2.27 -9.58 -0.13
N ALA A 96 -2.58 -10.89 -0.07
CA ALA A 96 -3.14 -11.49 1.12
C ALA A 96 -2.15 -11.50 2.31
N PRO A 97 -0.89 -11.97 2.17
CA PRO A 97 0.11 -11.87 3.25
C PRO A 97 0.32 -10.46 3.81
N ILE A 98 0.38 -9.44 2.93
CA ILE A 98 0.55 -8.04 3.34
C ILE A 98 -0.71 -7.55 4.08
N GLY A 99 -1.90 -7.85 3.56
CA GLY A 99 -3.17 -7.50 4.20
C GLY A 99 -3.33 -8.13 5.58
N ASP A 100 -3.02 -9.42 5.69
CA ASP A 100 -3.03 -10.16 6.94
C ASP A 100 -2.07 -9.55 7.96
N LEU A 101 -0.85 -9.18 7.54
CA LEU A 101 0.11 -8.49 8.41
C LEU A 101 -0.42 -7.14 8.90
N LEU A 102 -0.91 -6.29 7.99
CA LEU A 102 -1.43 -4.97 8.34
C LEU A 102 -2.69 -5.01 9.20
N SER A 103 -3.51 -6.06 9.09
CA SER A 103 -4.67 -6.24 9.98
C SER A 103 -4.29 -6.48 11.45
N ARG A 104 -3.06 -6.93 11.71
CA ARG A 104 -2.57 -7.28 13.05
C ARG A 104 -1.71 -6.18 13.68
N VAL A 105 -1.15 -5.29 12.87
CA VAL A 105 -0.34 -4.17 13.38
C VAL A 105 -1.20 -2.91 13.52
N LYS A 106 -0.88 -2.10 14.52
CA LYS A 106 -1.43 -0.74 14.65
C LYS A 106 -0.27 0.22 14.39
N LEU A 107 -0.44 1.09 13.39
CA LEU A 107 0.56 2.06 12.98
C LEU A 107 0.00 3.46 13.22
N GLY A 108 0.81 4.33 13.80
CA GLY A 108 0.53 5.77 13.93
C GLY A 108 0.92 6.56 12.69
N VAL A 109 1.60 5.93 11.74
CA VAL A 109 2.06 6.54 10.48
C VAL A 109 1.19 6.13 9.29
N PRO A 110 1.09 6.98 8.25
CA PRO A 110 0.37 6.64 7.04
C PRO A 110 1.07 5.51 6.26
N VAL A 111 0.32 4.45 5.95
CA VAL A 111 0.78 3.36 5.07
C VAL A 111 -0.10 3.27 3.85
N TRP A 112 0.51 3.39 2.67
CA TRP A 112 -0.15 3.33 1.37
C TRP A 112 0.18 2.03 0.69
N TRP A 113 -0.83 1.49 0.02
CA TRP A 113 -0.63 0.42 -0.94
C TRP A 113 -0.60 1.05 -2.30
N ASN A 114 0.56 0.93 -2.94
CA ASN A 114 0.61 1.08 -4.38
C ASN A 114 0.52 -0.32 -4.96
N ALA A 115 -0.59 -0.55 -5.65
CA ALA A 115 -0.58 -1.52 -6.72
C ALA A 115 -0.36 -0.67 -7.96
N ASP A 116 0.87 -0.58 -8.45
CA ASP A 116 1.07 -0.32 -9.87
C ASP A 116 0.43 -1.51 -10.61
N VAL A 117 -0.89 -1.42 -10.76
CA VAL A 117 -1.65 -2.20 -11.71
C VAL A 117 -1.05 -1.79 -13.05
N PHE A 118 -0.59 -2.77 -13.84
CA PHE A 118 -0.52 -2.77 -15.31
C PHE A 118 0.82 -3.24 -15.91
N GLY A 119 0.91 -4.57 -16.05
CA GLY A 119 1.15 -5.21 -17.35
C GLY A 119 -0.16 -5.83 -17.90
N LYS A 120 -0.09 -6.71 -18.92
CA LYS A 120 -1.29 -7.36 -19.52
C LYS A 120 -2.14 -8.19 -18.53
N LYS A 121 -1.58 -8.59 -17.40
CA LYS A 121 -2.29 -9.24 -16.30
C LYS A 121 -2.37 -8.24 -15.14
N LYS A 122 -3.51 -7.57 -15.08
CA LYS A 122 -3.91 -6.68 -13.99
C LYS A 122 -4.04 -7.54 -12.73
N LEU A 123 -3.56 -7.09 -11.57
CA LEU A 123 -3.98 -7.71 -10.30
C LEU A 123 -5.51 -7.58 -10.23
N PRO A 124 -6.25 -8.67 -9.93
CA PRO A 124 -7.70 -8.58 -9.84
C PRO A 124 -8.04 -7.61 -8.71
N LEU A 125 -8.74 -6.54 -9.06
CA LEU A 125 -9.22 -5.52 -8.13
C LEU A 125 -10.02 -6.12 -6.96
N GLU A 126 -10.65 -7.28 -7.20
CA GLU A 126 -11.31 -8.10 -6.19
C GLU A 126 -10.38 -8.50 -5.04
N ALA A 127 -9.14 -8.91 -5.33
CA ALA A 127 -8.18 -9.31 -4.30
C ALA A 127 -7.78 -8.13 -3.39
N LEU A 128 -7.67 -6.92 -3.95
CA LEU A 128 -7.43 -5.70 -3.17
C LEU A 128 -8.66 -5.30 -2.35
N ALA A 129 -9.86 -5.45 -2.91
CA ALA A 129 -11.11 -5.17 -2.22
C ALA A 129 -11.39 -6.13 -1.05
N ASP A 130 -10.85 -7.35 -1.13
CA ASP A 130 -10.95 -8.37 -0.08
C ASP A 130 -10.11 -8.06 1.17
N VAL A 131 -9.15 -7.14 1.09
CA VAL A 131 -8.29 -6.78 2.24
C VAL A 131 -8.35 -5.29 2.60
N ALA A 132 -8.86 -4.43 1.72
CA ALA A 132 -9.01 -3.00 2.00
C ALA A 132 -9.97 -2.75 3.18
N THR A 133 -9.55 -1.88 4.09
CA THR A 133 -10.34 -1.37 5.22
C THR A 133 -10.64 0.11 5.02
N LYS A 134 -11.48 0.71 5.88
CA LYS A 134 -11.75 2.16 5.86
C LYS A 134 -10.51 3.03 6.09
N ASP A 135 -9.45 2.44 6.64
CA ASP A 135 -8.20 3.11 6.99
C ASP A 135 -7.12 2.84 5.91
N THR A 136 -7.45 2.09 4.84
CA THR A 136 -6.56 1.80 3.72
C THR A 136 -6.68 2.90 2.66
N VAL A 137 -5.61 3.67 2.47
CA VAL A 137 -5.49 4.55 1.31
C VAL A 137 -4.83 3.79 0.17
N LEU A 138 -5.65 3.44 -0.83
CA LEU A 138 -5.15 2.94 -2.10
C LEU A 138 -4.55 4.12 -2.86
N SER A 139 -3.22 4.20 -2.88
CA SER A 139 -2.54 5.06 -3.84
C SER A 139 -2.64 4.34 -5.17
N LEU A 140 -3.67 4.65 -5.95
CA LEU A 140 -3.72 4.25 -7.35
C LEU A 140 -2.69 5.11 -8.07
N GLY A 141 -1.47 4.57 -8.20
CA GLY A 141 -0.38 5.15 -8.96
C GLY A 141 -0.86 5.70 -10.31
N TYR A 142 -0.33 6.86 -10.64
CA TYR A 142 -0.57 7.65 -11.84
C TYR A 142 -0.66 6.78 -13.11
N ILE A 143 -1.86 6.70 -13.68
CA ILE A 143 -2.10 5.96 -14.91
C ILE A 143 -1.61 6.82 -16.07
N GLY A 144 -0.38 6.57 -16.49
CA GLY A 144 0.16 6.98 -17.78
C GLY A 144 -0.48 6.20 -18.93
N THR A 145 -1.78 6.41 -19.15
CA THR A 145 -2.57 6.26 -20.40
C THR A 145 -4.04 6.37 -20.00
N SER A 146 -4.64 7.53 -20.23
CA SER A 146 -6.08 7.79 -20.31
C SER A 146 -7.03 6.59 -20.09
N PHE A 147 -7.42 6.32 -18.84
CA PHE A 147 -8.65 5.56 -18.58
C PHE A 147 -9.85 6.45 -18.92
N GLY A 148 -10.75 5.91 -19.73
CA GLY A 148 -12.05 6.54 -19.98
C GLY A 148 -12.86 6.60 -18.70
N GLU A 149 -13.79 7.56 -18.62
CA GLU A 149 -14.66 7.77 -17.45
C GLU A 149 -15.41 6.49 -17.02
N ALA A 150 -15.68 5.59 -17.97
CA ALA A 150 -16.33 4.30 -17.74
C ALA A 150 -15.48 3.33 -16.89
N GLU A 151 -14.17 3.26 -17.13
CA GLU A 151 -13.27 2.33 -16.42
C GLU A 151 -13.03 2.79 -14.98
N ARG A 152 -13.00 4.11 -14.75
CA ARG A 152 -12.96 4.67 -13.39
C ARG A 152 -14.23 4.35 -12.61
N LYS A 153 -15.41 4.51 -13.24
CA LYS A 153 -16.70 4.18 -12.61
C LYS A 153 -16.80 2.70 -12.27
N ASP A 154 -16.27 1.83 -13.14
CA ASP A 154 -16.27 0.39 -12.90
C ASP A 154 -15.35 -0.02 -11.74
N ILE A 155 -14.14 0.55 -11.64
CA ILE A 155 -13.23 0.33 -10.51
C ILE A 155 -13.87 0.81 -9.20
N ILE A 156 -14.42 2.03 -9.18
CA ILE A 156 -15.11 2.57 -8.00
C ILE A 156 -16.31 1.71 -7.62
N LYS A 157 -17.08 1.23 -8.60
CA LYS A 157 -18.22 0.34 -8.39
C LYS A 157 -17.78 -1.01 -7.81
N GLN A 158 -16.76 -1.64 -8.37
CA GLN A 158 -16.22 -2.92 -7.88
C GLN A 158 -15.70 -2.81 -6.44
N LEU A 159 -14.99 -1.72 -6.10
CA LEU A 159 -14.55 -1.44 -4.73
C LEU A 159 -15.74 -1.22 -3.79
N THR A 160 -16.71 -0.39 -4.20
CA THR A 160 -17.91 -0.07 -3.40
C THR A 160 -18.78 -1.31 -3.17
N ASP A 161 -19.00 -2.13 -4.20
CA ASP A 161 -19.80 -3.35 -4.14
C ASP A 161 -19.15 -4.42 -3.26
N SER A 162 -17.83 -4.50 -3.26
CA SER A 162 -17.07 -5.44 -2.43
C SER A 162 -17.06 -5.03 -0.95
N VAL A 163 -16.91 -3.73 -0.67
CA VAL A 163 -17.07 -3.18 0.70
C VAL A 163 -18.51 -3.36 1.21
N SER A 164 -19.51 -3.13 0.35
CA SER A 164 -20.93 -3.27 0.72
C SER A 164 -21.33 -4.72 1.02
N ARG A 165 -20.78 -5.68 0.25
CA ARG A 165 -20.98 -7.12 0.50
C ARG A 165 -20.45 -7.56 1.88
N LYS A 166 -19.36 -6.95 2.37
CA LYS A 166 -18.79 -7.23 3.70
C LYS A 166 -19.55 -6.57 4.85
N LEU A 167 -20.17 -5.41 4.61
CA LEU A 167 -20.98 -4.71 5.61
C LEU A 167 -22.40 -5.29 5.77
N THR A 168 -22.79 -6.20 4.88
CA THR A 168 -24.05 -6.93 5.05
C THR A 168 -23.81 -8.04 6.07
N PRO A 169 -24.40 -8.00 7.28
CA PRO A 169 -24.21 -9.08 8.23
C PRO A 169 -24.78 -10.34 7.61
N CYS A 170 -23.98 -11.40 7.58
CA CYS A 170 -24.40 -12.72 7.19
C CYS A 170 -25.69 -13.05 7.96
N ARG A 171 -26.86 -12.96 7.30
CA ARG A 171 -28.10 -13.49 7.86
C ARG A 171 -27.88 -15.00 7.91
N ARG A 172 -27.48 -15.49 9.08
CA ARG A 172 -27.51 -16.91 9.38
C ARG A 172 -28.92 -17.41 9.05
N VAL A 173 -28.99 -18.35 8.12
CA VAL A 173 -30.12 -19.25 7.96
C VAL A 173 -29.68 -20.58 8.56
#